data_AF-A0A8J6NFU4-F1
#
_entry.id   AF-A0A8J6NFU4-F1
#
_cell.length_a   1.000
_cell.length_b   1.000
_cell.length_c   1.000
_cell.angle_alpha   90.00
_cell.angle_beta   90.00
_cell.angle_gamma   90.00
#
_symmetry.space_group_name_H-M   'P 1'
#
loop_
_entity.id
_entity.type
_entity.pdbx_description
1 polymer ?
#
loop_
_entity_poly.entity_id
_entity_poly.type
_entity_poly.pdbx_seq_one_letter_code
_entity_poly.pdbx_strand_id
1 'polypeptide(L)'
;MKKIKVFIKLIVLYSGIGLLALLIIPSDPKNAWFFGYSTNRVILISIFLTTIFFLVTLMISLGTNNKIDKVLKQIIFVLKNNKNIRTLLFLIVFFLILFSFVFLLVWFLFQKHSAIFLRLSPLCFLSLASGMLALNMGVSKYNTQFTKMKDYISDTQILSKRHRILSFFVYSLIFIFFGVYFYWGTVHADLVNNNMGHTDQSAYMSFAKQARDTHFEYRGGRNRMPIYPYLLALLYKEDISDDDFFDDGKLFNIRLSLILLLCWFTVKWNF
;
A
#
# COMPACT_ATOMS: atom_id res chain seq x y z
N MET A 1 -10.65 -26.42 -0.76
CA MET A 1 -10.26 -26.37 0.67
C MET A 1 -8.75 -26.25 0.88
N LYS A 2 -7.89 -27.07 0.27
CA LYS A 2 -6.41 -26.96 0.42
C LYS A 2 -5.88 -25.54 0.20
N LYS A 3 -6.33 -24.85 -0.86
CA LYS A 3 -5.96 -23.44 -1.15
C LYS A 3 -6.41 -22.43 -0.07
N ILE A 4 -7.58 -22.62 0.54
CA ILE A 4 -8.09 -21.74 1.61
C ILE A 4 -7.29 -21.93 2.90
N LYS A 5 -6.96 -23.18 3.24
CA LYS A 5 -6.08 -23.48 4.40
C LYS A 5 -4.69 -22.87 4.21
N VAL A 6 -4.12 -22.94 3.00
CA VAL A 6 -2.84 -22.28 2.68
C VAL A 6 -2.96 -20.75 2.79
N PHE A 7 -4.03 -20.17 2.28
CA PHE A 7 -4.27 -18.73 2.37
C PHE A 7 -4.38 -18.24 3.82
N ILE A 8 -5.17 -18.91 4.67
CA ILE A 8 -5.32 -18.56 6.09
C ILE A 8 -3.97 -18.71 6.81
N LYS A 9 -3.20 -19.78 6.53
CA LYS A 9 -1.85 -19.94 7.09
C LYS A 9 -0.93 -18.78 6.70
N LEU A 10 -0.98 -18.33 5.45
CA LEU A 10 -0.20 -17.17 4.99
C LEU A 10 -0.62 -15.88 5.68
N ILE A 11 -1.92 -15.64 5.89
CA ILE A 11 -2.38 -14.45 6.64
C ILE A 11 -1.94 -14.54 8.10
N VAL A 12 -2.09 -15.69 8.76
CA VAL A 12 -1.63 -15.87 10.15
C VAL A 12 -0.12 -15.60 10.26
N LEU A 13 0.68 -16.14 9.33
CA LEU A 13 2.12 -15.90 9.28
C LEU A 13 2.43 -14.43 9.08
N TYR A 14 1.77 -13.77 8.12
CA TYR A 14 1.97 -12.35 7.84
C TYR A 14 1.59 -11.47 9.03
N SER A 15 0.44 -11.72 9.65
CA SER A 15 0.02 -11.02 10.88
C SER A 15 0.99 -11.26 12.02
N GLY A 16 1.53 -12.47 12.15
CA GLY A 16 2.57 -12.80 13.13
C GLY A 16 3.86 -12.01 12.92
N ILE A 17 4.32 -11.88 11.66
CA ILE A 17 5.49 -11.05 11.31
C ILE A 17 5.22 -9.57 11.62
N GLY A 18 4.03 -9.06 11.28
CA GLY A 18 3.64 -7.68 11.59
C GLY A 18 3.61 -7.39 13.10
N LEU A 19 3.14 -8.34 13.90
CA LEU A 19 3.18 -8.27 15.36
C LEU A 19 4.63 -8.26 15.88
N LEU A 20 5.48 -9.15 15.36
CA LEU A 20 6.91 -9.21 15.71
C LEU A 20 7.63 -7.89 15.40
N ALA A 21 7.37 -7.31 14.23
CA ALA A 21 7.90 -6.00 13.86
C ALA A 21 7.46 -4.91 14.85
N LEU A 22 6.17 -4.88 15.24
CA LEU A 22 5.66 -3.91 16.22
C LEU A 22 6.33 -4.04 17.60
N LEU A 23 6.72 -5.24 18.00
CA LEU A 23 7.40 -5.50 19.28
C LEU A 23 8.89 -5.12 19.24
N ILE A 24 9.55 -5.27 18.09
CA ILE A 24 10.99 -5.01 17.94
C ILE A 24 11.28 -3.51 17.76
N ILE A 25 10.38 -2.75 17.13
CA ILE A 25 10.62 -1.32 16.90
C ILE A 25 10.82 -0.63 18.26
N PRO A 26 11.92 0.10 18.49
CA PRO A 26 12.13 0.79 19.75
C PRO A 26 11.01 1.81 20.01
N SER A 27 10.58 1.91 21.26
CA SER A 27 9.58 2.89 21.67
C SER A 27 10.23 4.24 21.96
N ASP A 28 9.52 5.32 21.64
CA ASP A 28 9.87 6.65 22.12
C ASP A 28 9.53 6.75 23.63
N PRO A 29 10.54 6.96 24.51
CA PRO A 29 10.33 6.99 25.96
C PRO A 29 9.40 8.12 26.41
N LYS A 30 9.27 9.21 25.63
CA LYS A 30 8.37 10.32 25.97
C LYS A 30 6.90 9.97 25.83
N ASN A 31 6.59 8.99 24.99
CA ASN A 31 5.24 8.52 24.71
C ASN A 31 5.01 7.10 25.25
N ALA A 32 5.92 6.61 26.10
CA ALA A 32 5.85 5.28 26.68
C ALA A 32 4.69 5.19 27.67
N TRP A 33 3.88 4.16 27.49
CA TRP A 33 2.78 3.82 28.38
C TRP A 33 2.93 2.36 28.80
N PHE A 34 1.98 1.50 28.42
CA PHE A 34 1.95 0.10 28.83
C PHE A 34 3.14 -0.70 28.24
N PHE A 35 3.94 -1.32 29.12
CA PHE A 35 5.19 -2.03 28.77
C PHE A 35 6.20 -1.19 27.98
N GLY A 36 6.22 0.13 28.20
CA GLY A 36 7.10 1.03 27.47
C GLY A 36 6.64 1.30 26.04
N TYR A 37 5.47 0.83 25.61
CA TYR A 37 4.89 1.10 24.30
C TYR A 37 3.93 2.28 24.34
N SER A 38 3.82 3.03 23.24
CA SER A 38 2.83 4.10 23.12
C SER A 38 1.41 3.57 22.99
N THR A 39 0.41 4.36 23.40
CA THR A 39 -1.01 4.00 23.34
C THR A 39 -1.42 3.47 21.95
N ASN A 40 -0.95 4.12 20.88
CA ASN A 40 -1.29 3.70 19.53
C ASN A 40 -0.63 2.38 19.14
N ARG A 41 0.58 2.11 19.65
CA ARG A 41 1.25 0.82 19.43
C ARG A 41 0.54 -0.30 20.19
N VAL A 42 0.07 -0.04 21.41
CA VAL A 42 -0.74 -0.99 22.20
C VAL A 42 -2.05 -1.31 21.46
N ILE A 43 -2.73 -0.30 20.91
CA ILE A 43 -3.94 -0.51 20.09
C ILE A 43 -3.64 -1.38 18.86
N LEU A 44 -2.54 -1.10 18.14
CA LEU A 44 -2.13 -1.89 16.99
C LEU A 44 -1.83 -3.35 17.38
N ILE A 45 -1.05 -3.56 18.44
CA ILE A 45 -0.75 -4.89 18.99
C ILE A 45 -2.05 -5.65 19.31
N SER A 46 -3.02 -5.00 19.96
CA SER A 46 -4.33 -5.60 20.27
C SER A 46 -5.11 -5.99 19.00
N ILE A 47 -5.09 -5.16 17.95
CA ILE A 47 -5.72 -5.47 16.66
C ILE A 47 -5.06 -6.70 16.02
N PHE A 48 -3.72 -6.74 15.98
CA PHE A 48 -2.97 -7.87 15.42
C PHE A 48 -3.24 -9.17 16.20
N LEU A 49 -3.19 -9.14 17.54
CA LEU A 49 -3.48 -10.29 18.39
C LEU A 49 -4.91 -10.81 18.18
N THR A 50 -5.90 -9.91 18.14
CA THR A 50 -7.31 -10.27 17.89
C THR A 50 -7.47 -10.90 16.51
N THR A 51 -6.79 -10.36 15.49
CA THR A 51 -6.83 -10.89 14.13
C THR A 51 -6.20 -12.28 14.06
N ILE A 52 -5.04 -12.48 14.68
CA ILE A 52 -4.37 -13.79 14.75
C ILE A 52 -5.27 -14.79 15.48
N PHE A 53 -5.83 -14.42 16.63
CA PHE A 53 -6.72 -15.27 17.40
C PHE A 53 -7.94 -15.72 16.59
N PHE A 54 -8.59 -14.77 15.90
CA PHE A 54 -9.73 -15.07 15.02
C PHE A 54 -9.34 -16.03 13.90
N LEU A 55 -8.21 -15.79 13.23
CA LEU A 55 -7.74 -16.63 12.12
C LEU A 55 -7.30 -18.02 12.57
N VAL A 56 -6.67 -18.15 13.74
CA VAL A 56 -6.31 -19.44 14.33
C VAL A 56 -7.58 -20.21 14.72
N THR A 57 -8.55 -19.54 15.35
CA THR A 57 -9.85 -20.15 15.69
C THR A 57 -10.59 -20.62 14.43
N LEU A 58 -10.57 -19.79 13.37
CA LEU A 58 -11.09 -20.16 12.05
C LEU A 58 -10.33 -21.37 11.47
N MET A 59 -9.00 -21.40 11.60
CA MET A 59 -8.17 -22.51 11.10
C MET A 59 -8.43 -23.82 11.86
N ILE A 60 -8.61 -23.76 13.18
CA ILE A 60 -8.98 -24.89 14.04
C ILE A 60 -10.37 -25.37 13.64
N SER A 61 -11.35 -24.47 13.53
CA SER A 61 -12.71 -24.74 13.05
C SER A 61 -12.73 -25.39 11.64
N LEU A 62 -11.82 -24.99 10.76
CA LEU A 62 -11.61 -25.62 9.44
C LEU A 62 -10.85 -26.95 9.49
N GLY A 63 -10.16 -27.23 10.59
CA GLY A 63 -9.37 -28.44 10.82
C GLY A 63 -10.16 -29.54 11.54
N THR A 64 -11.05 -29.16 12.45
CA THR A 64 -11.88 -30.07 13.24
C THR A 64 -13.24 -30.28 12.57
N ASN A 65 -13.46 -31.52 12.11
CA ASN A 65 -14.73 -32.10 11.68
C ASN A 65 -15.33 -31.75 10.29
N ASN A 66 -15.76 -32.84 9.62
CA ASN A 66 -16.56 -32.87 8.38
C ASN A 66 -17.83 -32.00 8.40
N LYS A 67 -18.33 -31.58 9.57
CA LYS A 67 -19.52 -30.72 9.70
C LYS A 67 -19.25 -29.30 9.22
N ILE A 68 -18.12 -28.69 9.60
CA ILE A 68 -17.81 -27.30 9.21
C ILE A 68 -17.42 -27.25 7.74
N ASP A 69 -16.71 -28.27 7.24
CA ASP A 69 -16.48 -28.43 5.80
C ASP A 69 -17.78 -28.67 5.02
N LYS A 70 -18.76 -29.39 5.56
CA LYS A 70 -20.09 -29.51 4.95
C LYS A 70 -20.82 -28.17 4.93
N VAL A 71 -20.86 -27.45 6.06
CA VAL A 71 -21.49 -26.13 6.16
C VAL A 71 -20.81 -25.12 5.23
N LEU A 72 -19.48 -25.07 5.17
CA LEU A 72 -18.74 -24.20 4.26
C LEU A 72 -18.91 -24.62 2.81
N LYS A 73 -18.93 -25.92 2.49
CA LYS A 73 -19.27 -26.38 1.13
C LYS A 73 -20.69 -25.96 0.77
N GLN A 74 -21.63 -26.02 1.71
CA GLN A 74 -23.02 -25.63 1.50
C GLN A 74 -23.15 -24.11 1.34
N ILE A 75 -22.47 -23.31 2.16
CA ILE A 75 -22.36 -21.86 2.00
C ILE A 75 -21.71 -21.54 0.65
N ILE A 76 -20.56 -22.12 0.32
CA ILE A 76 -19.88 -21.91 -0.97
C ILE A 76 -20.78 -22.35 -2.14
N PHE A 77 -21.54 -23.43 -1.99
CA PHE A 77 -22.48 -23.91 -3.00
C PHE A 77 -23.64 -22.90 -3.20
N VAL A 78 -24.23 -22.42 -2.11
CA VAL A 78 -25.26 -21.36 -2.13
C VAL A 78 -24.70 -20.07 -2.76
N LEU A 79 -23.50 -19.65 -2.37
CA LEU A 79 -22.81 -18.49 -2.93
C LEU A 79 -22.47 -18.66 -4.42
N LYS A 80 -22.16 -19.89 -4.85
CA LYS A 80 -21.81 -20.21 -6.23
C LYS A 80 -23.05 -20.26 -7.13
N ASN A 81 -24.13 -20.88 -6.68
CA ASN A 81 -25.35 -21.07 -7.47
C ASN A 81 -26.30 -19.88 -7.41
N ASN A 82 -26.26 -19.05 -6.36
CA ASN A 82 -27.13 -17.91 -6.25
C ASN A 82 -26.46 -16.61 -6.73
N LYS A 83 -26.74 -16.25 -7.99
CA LYS A 83 -26.23 -15.04 -8.65
C LYS A 83 -26.53 -13.76 -7.85
N ASN A 84 -27.65 -13.69 -7.14
CA ASN A 84 -28.06 -12.51 -6.38
C ASN A 84 -27.18 -12.34 -5.13
N ILE A 85 -26.92 -13.42 -4.40
CA ILE A 85 -26.06 -13.37 -3.19
C ILE A 85 -24.62 -13.00 -3.57
N ARG A 86 -24.11 -13.50 -4.70
CA ARG A 86 -22.78 -13.13 -5.19
C ARG A 86 -22.69 -11.65 -5.56
N THR A 87 -23.72 -11.12 -6.21
CA THR A 87 -23.82 -9.69 -6.53
C THR A 87 -23.89 -8.84 -5.27
N LEU A 88 -24.66 -9.29 -4.26
CA LEU A 88 -24.76 -8.61 -2.96
C LEU A 88 -23.41 -8.56 -2.22
N LEU A 89 -22.68 -9.68 -2.17
CA LEU A 89 -21.34 -9.71 -1.57
C LEU A 89 -20.35 -8.79 -2.29
N PHE A 90 -20.41 -8.77 -3.62
CA PHE A 90 -19.60 -7.85 -4.42
C PHE A 90 -19.94 -6.39 -4.09
N LEU A 91 -21.23 -6.05 -4.01
CA LEU A 91 -21.69 -4.71 -3.62
C LEU A 91 -21.23 -4.35 -2.20
N ILE A 92 -21.30 -5.27 -1.24
CA ILE A 92 -20.82 -5.03 0.14
C ILE A 92 -19.32 -4.73 0.14
N VAL A 93 -18.50 -5.55 -0.54
CA VAL A 93 -17.07 -5.32 -0.65
C VAL A 93 -16.76 -3.99 -1.35
N PHE A 94 -17.48 -3.69 -2.42
CA PHE A 94 -17.37 -2.42 -3.13
C PHE A 94 -17.73 -1.22 -2.23
N PHE A 95 -18.82 -1.31 -1.48
CA PHE A 95 -19.24 -0.28 -0.54
C PHE A 95 -18.24 -0.10 0.60
N LEU A 96 -17.61 -1.18 1.09
CA LEU A 96 -16.54 -1.08 2.09
C LEU A 96 -15.33 -0.33 1.52
N ILE A 97 -14.91 -0.64 0.29
CA ILE A 97 -13.83 0.08 -0.40
C ILE A 97 -14.20 1.55 -0.60
N LEU A 98 -15.41 1.82 -1.09
CA LEU A 98 -15.91 3.18 -1.31
C LEU A 98 -16.04 3.95 0.00
N PHE A 99 -16.54 3.33 1.06
CA PHE A 99 -16.63 3.93 2.38
C PHE A 99 -15.25 4.26 2.94
N SER A 100 -14.28 3.33 2.84
CA SER A 100 -12.89 3.63 3.21
C SER A 100 -12.33 4.78 2.39
N PHE A 101 -12.59 4.84 1.09
CA PHE A 101 -12.16 5.94 0.22
C PHE A 101 -12.82 7.28 0.57
N VAL A 102 -14.13 7.30 0.77
CA VAL A 102 -14.90 8.50 1.17
C VAL A 102 -14.48 8.95 2.58
N PHE A 103 -14.23 8.02 3.50
CA PHE A 103 -13.70 8.33 4.82
C PHE A 103 -12.33 9.01 4.71
N LEU A 104 -11.43 8.48 3.88
CA LEU A 104 -10.13 9.11 3.57
C LEU A 104 -10.30 10.50 2.94
N LEU A 105 -11.32 10.70 2.09
CA LEU A 105 -11.59 11.95 1.37
C LEU A 105 -12.27 13.02 2.24
N VAL A 106 -13.25 12.65 3.06
CA VAL A 106 -13.85 13.54 4.07
C VAL A 106 -12.77 13.94 5.07
N TRP A 107 -11.93 13.00 5.49
CA TRP A 107 -10.80 13.29 6.36
C TRP A 107 -9.78 14.25 5.72
N PHE A 108 -9.48 14.07 4.43
CA PHE A 108 -8.65 14.99 3.64
C PHE A 108 -9.18 16.44 3.68
N LEU A 109 -10.51 16.62 3.73
CA LEU A 109 -11.15 17.92 3.83
C LEU A 109 -11.12 18.52 5.25
N PHE A 110 -10.88 17.74 6.30
CA PHE A 110 -10.92 18.17 7.71
C PHE A 110 -9.54 18.03 8.43
N GLN A 111 -8.49 18.61 7.82
CA GLN A 111 -7.04 18.53 8.11
C GLN A 111 -6.49 18.62 9.56
N LYS A 112 -7.28 18.82 10.63
CA LYS A 112 -6.73 19.15 11.97
C LYS A 112 -6.07 17.99 12.74
N HIS A 113 -6.04 16.75 12.25
CA HIS A 113 -5.62 15.57 13.04
C HIS A 113 -4.58 14.63 12.36
N SER A 114 -3.49 15.18 11.82
CA SER A 114 -2.47 14.46 11.03
C SER A 114 -1.80 13.24 11.70
N ALA A 115 -1.61 13.23 13.03
CA ALA A 115 -0.82 12.20 13.72
C ALA A 115 -1.50 10.82 13.84
N ILE A 116 -2.83 10.78 13.96
CA ILE A 116 -3.60 9.52 14.04
C ILE A 116 -3.65 8.85 12.67
N PHE A 117 -3.70 9.66 11.61
CA PHE A 117 -3.73 9.20 10.23
C PHE A 117 -2.42 8.51 9.80
N LEU A 118 -1.25 9.08 10.13
CA LEU A 118 0.05 8.46 9.81
C LEU A 118 0.18 7.05 10.40
N ARG A 119 -0.54 6.80 11.50
CA ARG A 119 -0.56 5.51 12.22
C ARG A 119 -1.60 4.53 11.66
N LEU A 120 -2.67 5.03 11.04
CA LEU A 120 -3.75 4.23 10.44
C LEU A 120 -3.60 4.03 8.94
N SER A 121 -2.76 4.81 8.25
CA SER A 121 -2.55 4.71 6.81
C SER A 121 -2.13 3.31 6.35
N PRO A 122 -1.30 2.52 7.08
CA PRO A 122 -0.98 1.16 6.65
C PRO A 122 -2.20 0.23 6.66
N LEU A 123 -3.14 0.43 7.60
CA LEU A 123 -4.40 -0.31 7.70
C LEU A 123 -5.35 0.04 6.54
N CYS A 124 -5.42 1.32 6.16
CA CYS A 124 -6.18 1.79 5.00
C CYS A 124 -5.61 1.24 3.68
N PHE A 125 -4.29 1.25 3.51
CA PHE A 125 -3.65 0.65 2.33
C PHE A 125 -3.84 -0.86 2.28
N LEU A 126 -3.77 -1.54 3.43
CA LEU A 126 -3.98 -2.99 3.52
C LEU A 126 -5.42 -3.38 3.19
N SER A 127 -6.41 -2.62 3.66
CA SER A 127 -7.83 -2.84 3.32
C SER A 127 -8.12 -2.57 1.84
N LEU A 128 -7.50 -1.54 1.25
CA LEU A 128 -7.62 -1.26 -0.18
C LEU A 128 -6.96 -2.37 -1.04
N ALA A 129 -5.74 -2.76 -0.71
CA ALA A 129 -5.00 -3.80 -1.43
C ALA A 129 -5.67 -5.18 -1.32
N SER A 130 -6.17 -5.53 -0.13
CA SER A 130 -6.92 -6.77 0.07
C SER A 130 -8.27 -6.76 -0.65
N GLY A 131 -8.95 -5.62 -0.72
CA GLY A 131 -10.14 -5.42 -1.54
C GLY A 131 -9.87 -5.62 -3.03
N MET A 132 -8.79 -5.04 -3.56
CA MET A 132 -8.37 -5.23 -4.95
C MET A 132 -8.00 -6.69 -5.26
N LEU A 133 -7.30 -7.38 -4.34
CA LEU A 133 -6.99 -8.80 -4.47
C LEU A 133 -8.26 -9.67 -4.46
N ALA A 134 -9.23 -9.38 -3.60
CA ALA A 134 -10.49 -10.10 -3.54
C ALA A 134 -11.30 -9.93 -4.84
N LEU A 135 -11.33 -8.71 -5.40
CA LEU A 135 -11.91 -8.43 -6.71
C LEU A 135 -11.21 -9.24 -7.80
N ASN A 136 -9.87 -9.26 -7.80
CA ASN A 136 -9.08 -9.98 -8.79
C ASN A 136 -9.25 -11.51 -8.69
N MET A 137 -9.33 -12.06 -7.47
CA MET A 137 -9.63 -13.48 -7.24
C MET A 137 -11.07 -13.86 -7.65
N GLY A 138 -12.03 -12.94 -7.49
CA GLY A 138 -13.40 -13.11 -7.96
C GLY A 138 -13.48 -13.20 -9.50
N VAL A 139 -12.59 -12.50 -10.20
CA VAL A 139 -12.47 -12.50 -11.66
C VAL A 139 -11.68 -13.71 -12.18
N SER A 140 -10.61 -14.12 -11.47
CA SER A 140 -9.62 -15.11 -11.92
C SER A 140 -10.10 -16.58 -11.91
N LYS A 141 -11.05 -16.98 -11.04
CA LYS A 141 -11.31 -18.41 -10.79
C LYS A 141 -12.20 -19.14 -11.81
N TYR A 142 -12.55 -18.50 -12.92
CA TYR A 142 -13.32 -19.11 -14.01
C TYR A 142 -12.50 -19.38 -15.27
N ASN A 143 -11.17 -19.44 -15.20
CA ASN A 143 -10.28 -19.44 -16.36
C ASN A 143 -10.52 -20.53 -17.44
N THR A 144 -11.25 -21.61 -17.16
CA THR A 144 -11.63 -22.63 -18.16
C THR A 144 -12.99 -22.41 -18.83
N GLN A 145 -13.90 -21.66 -18.20
CA GLN A 145 -15.09 -21.15 -18.88
C GLN A 145 -14.84 -19.75 -19.44
N PHE A 146 -13.94 -18.97 -18.86
CA PHE A 146 -13.62 -17.61 -19.28
C PHE A 146 -12.82 -17.55 -20.57
N THR A 147 -12.14 -18.62 -20.99
CA THR A 147 -11.50 -18.76 -22.31
C THR A 147 -12.55 -19.01 -23.39
N LYS A 148 -13.41 -20.03 -23.21
CA LYS A 148 -14.57 -20.26 -24.10
C LYS A 148 -15.56 -19.10 -24.11
N MET A 149 -15.72 -18.42 -22.98
CA MET A 149 -16.52 -17.20 -22.88
C MET A 149 -15.73 -16.03 -23.49
N LYS A 150 -14.39 -15.89 -23.34
CA LYS A 150 -13.57 -14.87 -24.01
C LYS A 150 -13.77 -14.92 -25.52
N ASP A 151 -13.81 -16.13 -26.08
CA ASP A 151 -13.98 -16.37 -27.51
C ASP A 151 -15.43 -16.05 -27.94
N TYR A 152 -16.44 -16.40 -27.12
CA TYR A 152 -17.84 -16.00 -27.34
C TYR A 152 -18.11 -14.50 -27.06
N ILE A 153 -17.23 -13.88 -26.29
CA ILE A 153 -17.29 -12.50 -25.82
C ILE A 153 -16.52 -11.56 -26.76
N SER A 154 -15.43 -12.01 -27.38
CA SER A 154 -14.74 -11.27 -28.44
C SER A 154 -15.65 -11.09 -29.65
N ASP A 155 -16.55 -12.05 -29.89
CA ASP A 155 -17.58 -11.98 -30.92
C ASP A 155 -18.78 -11.08 -30.54
N THR A 156 -18.96 -10.76 -29.26
CA THR A 156 -20.04 -9.86 -28.80
C THR A 156 -19.47 -8.55 -28.27
N GLN A 157 -19.53 -7.50 -29.09
CA GLN A 157 -19.02 -6.12 -28.86
C GLN A 157 -19.33 -5.49 -27.47
N ILE A 158 -20.21 -6.07 -26.67
CA ILE A 158 -20.71 -5.61 -25.37
C ILE A 158 -19.65 -5.63 -24.25
N LEU A 159 -18.68 -6.55 -24.25
CA LEU A 159 -17.63 -6.54 -23.20
C LEU A 159 -16.49 -5.56 -23.46
N SER A 160 -16.30 -5.10 -24.70
CA SER A 160 -15.35 -4.02 -24.99
C SER A 160 -15.69 -2.76 -24.18
N LYS A 161 -16.98 -2.43 -24.02
CA LYS A 161 -17.44 -1.28 -23.23
C LYS A 161 -17.24 -1.49 -21.72
N ARG A 162 -17.55 -2.67 -21.16
CA ARG A 162 -17.38 -2.94 -19.73
C ARG A 162 -15.91 -2.95 -19.29
N HIS A 163 -15.01 -3.50 -20.09
CA HIS A 163 -13.57 -3.43 -19.82
C HIS A 163 -13.05 -2.00 -19.92
N ARG A 164 -13.51 -1.20 -20.90
CA ARG A 164 -13.15 0.22 -20.98
C ARG A 164 -13.60 1.01 -19.75
N ILE A 165 -14.81 0.78 -19.24
CA ILE A 165 -15.31 1.44 -18.02
C ILE A 165 -14.46 1.04 -16.80
N LEU A 166 -14.20 -0.26 -16.62
CA LEU A 166 -13.40 -0.73 -15.48
C LEU A 166 -11.95 -0.22 -15.54
N SER A 167 -11.32 -0.27 -16.72
CA SER A 167 -9.99 0.29 -16.94
C SER A 167 -9.96 1.79 -16.69
N PHE A 168 -10.96 2.54 -17.16
CA PHE A 168 -11.10 3.97 -16.87
C PHE A 168 -11.13 4.23 -15.36
N PHE A 169 -11.96 3.50 -14.61
CA PHE A 169 -12.01 3.62 -13.14
C PHE A 169 -10.67 3.30 -12.48
N VAL A 170 -9.96 2.25 -12.92
CA VAL A 170 -8.64 1.90 -12.38
C VAL A 170 -7.62 3.01 -12.66
N TYR A 171 -7.56 3.53 -13.88
CA TYR A 171 -6.66 4.64 -14.22
C TYR A 171 -7.01 5.91 -13.46
N SER A 172 -8.29 6.22 -13.26
CA SER A 172 -8.72 7.35 -12.44
C SER A 172 -8.27 7.19 -10.98
N LEU A 173 -8.40 6.00 -10.41
CA LEU A 173 -7.93 5.73 -9.04
C LEU A 173 -6.41 5.84 -8.91
N ILE A 174 -5.65 5.36 -9.91
CA ILE A 174 -4.20 5.55 -9.96
C ILE A 174 -3.86 7.03 -10.03
N PHE A 175 -4.53 7.79 -10.90
CA PHE A 175 -4.30 9.23 -11.03
C PHE A 175 -4.58 9.99 -9.73
N ILE A 176 -5.70 9.67 -9.06
CA ILE A 176 -6.04 10.22 -7.75
C ILE A 176 -4.96 9.86 -6.72
N PHE A 177 -4.51 8.59 -6.69
CA PHE A 177 -3.46 8.15 -5.78
C PHE A 177 -2.15 8.93 -6.00
N PHE A 178 -1.75 9.16 -7.26
CA PHE A 178 -0.56 9.95 -7.58
C PHE A 178 -0.71 11.41 -7.12
N GLY A 179 -1.89 12.02 -7.33
CA GLY A 179 -2.17 13.37 -6.86
C GLY A 179 -2.11 13.50 -5.33
N VAL A 180 -2.72 12.53 -4.62
CA VAL A 180 -2.69 12.48 -3.15
C VAL A 180 -1.25 12.28 -2.64
N TYR A 181 -0.50 11.37 -3.24
CA TYR A 181 0.90 11.12 -2.88
C TYR A 181 1.77 12.36 -3.10
N PHE A 182 1.64 13.02 -4.25
CA PHE A 182 2.39 14.23 -4.55
C PHE A 182 2.11 15.33 -3.53
N TYR A 183 0.83 15.63 -3.29
CA TYR A 183 0.42 16.67 -2.34
C TYR A 183 0.90 16.40 -0.91
N TRP A 184 0.75 15.17 -0.42
CA TRP A 184 1.23 14.85 0.94
C TRP A 184 2.73 14.74 1.03
N GLY A 185 3.40 14.31 -0.05
CA GLY A 185 4.86 14.35 -0.16
C GLY A 185 5.37 15.78 0.02
N THR A 186 4.76 16.76 -0.67
CA THR A 186 5.15 18.17 -0.56
C THR A 186 4.82 18.74 0.83
N VAL A 187 3.61 18.49 1.36
CA VAL A 187 3.25 18.94 2.71
C VAL A 187 4.20 18.35 3.77
N HIS A 188 4.58 17.08 3.64
CA HIS A 188 5.54 16.45 4.56
C HIS A 188 6.95 17.05 4.40
N ALA A 189 7.37 17.32 3.16
CA ALA A 189 8.62 17.99 2.87
C ALA A 189 8.69 19.38 3.53
N ASP A 190 7.58 20.11 3.60
CA ASP A 190 7.54 21.46 4.16
C ASP A 190 7.40 21.48 5.68
N LEU A 191 6.59 20.57 6.25
CA LEU A 191 6.27 20.58 7.68
C LEU A 191 7.24 19.76 8.54
N VAL A 192 7.79 18.68 7.99
CA VAL A 192 8.64 17.73 8.73
C VAL A 192 10.08 17.81 8.27
N ASN A 193 10.30 18.04 6.97
CA ASN A 193 11.63 18.10 6.39
C ASN A 193 12.12 19.53 6.13
N ASN A 194 12.04 20.38 7.14
CA ASN A 194 12.35 21.81 7.05
C ASN A 194 13.77 22.18 7.49
N ASN A 195 14.59 21.21 7.89
CA ASN A 195 15.93 21.47 8.38
C ASN A 195 16.94 20.52 7.72
N MET A 196 17.78 21.09 6.86
CA MET A 196 18.85 20.38 6.14
C MET A 196 19.87 19.72 7.08
N GLY A 197 20.10 20.29 8.26
CA GLY A 197 21.06 19.81 9.26
C GLY A 197 20.58 18.59 10.06
N HIS A 198 19.29 18.24 9.99
CA HIS A 198 18.79 17.04 10.66
C HIS A 198 19.08 15.79 9.81
N THR A 199 19.60 14.74 10.46
CA THR A 199 19.81 13.39 9.88
C THR A 199 20.86 13.32 8.75
N ASP A 200 20.81 12.27 7.92
CA ASP A 200 21.77 12.00 6.83
C ASP A 200 21.65 12.92 5.60
N GLN A 201 20.70 13.88 5.61
CA GLN A 201 20.38 14.69 4.44
C GLN A 201 21.49 15.67 4.07
N SER A 202 22.07 16.36 5.05
CA SER A 202 23.24 17.22 4.87
C SER A 202 24.39 16.50 4.17
N ALA A 203 24.57 15.21 4.47
CA ALA A 203 25.62 14.41 3.87
C ALA A 203 25.33 14.05 2.41
N TYR A 204 24.06 13.81 2.06
CA TYR A 204 23.66 13.64 0.66
C TYR A 204 23.78 14.95 -0.13
N MET A 205 23.48 16.09 0.48
CA MET A 205 23.66 17.41 -0.14
C MET A 205 25.15 17.70 -0.38
N SER A 206 26.00 17.50 0.62
CA SER A 206 27.44 17.68 0.49
C SER A 206 28.04 16.74 -0.56
N PHE A 207 27.58 15.48 -0.64
CA PHE A 207 28.00 14.58 -1.71
C PHE A 207 27.61 15.14 -3.07
N ALA A 208 26.35 15.55 -3.25
CA ALA A 208 25.85 16.02 -4.53
C ALA A 208 26.64 17.24 -5.04
N LYS A 209 26.98 18.18 -4.16
CA LYS A 209 27.83 19.34 -4.50
C LYS A 209 29.23 18.90 -4.92
N GLN A 210 29.91 18.09 -4.10
CA GLN A 210 31.24 17.57 -4.43
C GLN A 210 31.25 16.78 -5.74
N ALA A 211 30.21 15.97 -5.97
CA ALA A 211 30.04 15.26 -7.22
C ALA A 211 29.91 16.22 -8.40
N ARG A 212 29.18 17.33 -8.26
CA ARG A 212 29.09 18.33 -9.31
C ARG A 212 30.42 19.05 -9.55
N ASP A 213 31.06 19.53 -8.48
CA ASP A 213 32.31 20.31 -8.53
C ASP A 213 33.47 19.51 -9.13
N THR A 214 33.47 18.19 -8.89
CA THR A 214 34.48 17.26 -9.42
C THR A 214 34.09 16.61 -10.74
N HIS A 215 33.08 17.14 -11.46
CA HIS A 215 32.63 16.57 -12.74
C HIS A 215 32.27 15.07 -12.64
N PHE A 216 31.62 14.70 -11.54
CA PHE A 216 31.17 13.36 -11.19
C PHE A 216 32.29 12.36 -10.85
N GLU A 217 33.51 12.84 -10.57
CA GLU A 217 34.63 11.97 -10.16
C GLU A 217 34.61 11.63 -8.65
N TYR A 218 33.92 12.42 -7.83
CA TYR A 218 33.82 12.20 -6.39
C TYR A 218 33.03 10.93 -6.04
N ARG A 219 33.72 9.94 -5.46
CA ARG A 219 33.13 8.63 -5.09
C ARG A 219 32.53 8.57 -3.68
N GLY A 220 32.76 9.61 -2.87
CA GLY A 220 32.29 9.73 -1.49
C GLY A 220 32.72 8.64 -0.50
N GLY A 221 32.09 8.64 0.67
CA GLY A 221 32.32 7.66 1.72
C GLY A 221 31.59 6.34 1.45
N ARG A 222 32.28 5.20 1.63
CA ARG A 222 31.85 3.83 1.25
C ARG A 222 30.51 3.31 1.84
N ASN A 223 29.79 4.10 2.63
CA ASN A 223 28.60 3.65 3.38
C ASN A 223 27.27 4.25 2.87
N ARG A 224 27.23 4.84 1.68
CA ARG A 224 26.02 5.44 1.09
C ARG A 224 25.78 4.93 -0.33
N MET A 225 24.51 4.77 -0.71
CA MET A 225 24.16 4.41 -2.09
C MET A 225 24.55 5.57 -3.02
N PRO A 226 25.43 5.34 -4.03
CA PRO A 226 26.02 6.43 -4.80
C PRO A 226 25.05 7.05 -5.82
N ILE A 227 24.05 6.31 -6.28
CA ILE A 227 23.18 6.73 -7.40
C ILE A 227 22.35 7.97 -7.05
N TYR A 228 21.75 8.00 -5.85
CA TYR A 228 20.86 9.09 -5.47
C TYR A 228 21.58 10.46 -5.43
N PRO A 229 22.75 10.60 -4.79
CA PRO A 229 23.51 11.85 -4.80
C PRO A 229 23.96 12.30 -6.19
N TYR A 230 24.29 11.38 -7.09
CA TYR A 230 24.64 11.76 -8.47
C TYR A 230 23.43 12.29 -9.25
N LEU A 231 22.25 11.70 -9.07
CA LEU A 231 21.02 12.24 -9.65
C LEU A 231 20.70 13.63 -9.08
N LEU A 232 20.92 13.81 -7.79
CA LEU A 232 20.71 15.08 -7.08
C LEU A 232 21.71 16.15 -7.51
N ALA A 233 22.96 15.78 -7.81
CA ALA A 233 24.00 16.66 -8.33
C ALA A 233 23.64 17.28 -9.69
N LEU A 234 22.74 16.67 -10.47
CA LEU A 234 22.24 17.24 -11.73
C LEU A 234 21.38 18.50 -11.50
N LEU A 235 20.85 18.68 -10.31
CA LEU A 235 20.05 19.86 -9.94
C LEU A 235 20.88 20.98 -9.34
N TYR A 236 22.10 20.67 -8.87
CA TYR A 236 22.97 21.67 -8.26
C TYR A 236 23.53 22.64 -9.31
N LYS A 237 23.51 23.92 -8.97
CA LYS A 237 24.13 25.01 -9.73
C LYS A 237 25.02 25.81 -8.78
N GLU A 238 26.13 26.35 -9.26
CA GLU A 238 27.08 27.06 -8.39
C GLU A 238 26.49 28.32 -7.73
N ASP A 239 25.44 28.90 -8.32
CA ASP A 239 24.78 30.12 -7.88
C ASP A 239 23.56 29.91 -6.98
N ILE A 240 23.18 28.66 -6.68
CA ILE A 240 22.02 28.36 -5.84
C ILE A 240 22.40 28.33 -4.36
N SER A 241 21.51 28.85 -3.49
CA SER A 241 21.70 28.73 -2.04
C SER A 241 21.51 27.28 -1.56
N ASP A 242 22.06 26.96 -0.39
CA ASP A 242 21.92 25.63 0.23
C ASP A 242 20.47 25.28 0.52
N ASP A 243 19.68 26.26 0.97
CA ASP A 243 18.27 26.07 1.29
C ASP A 243 17.43 25.86 0.03
N ASP A 244 17.69 26.64 -1.03
CA ASP A 244 17.01 26.46 -2.33
C ASP A 244 17.36 25.10 -2.95
N PHE A 245 18.64 24.68 -2.88
CA PHE A 245 19.06 23.36 -3.35
C PHE A 245 18.40 22.23 -2.54
N PHE A 246 18.24 22.44 -1.24
CA PHE A 246 17.57 21.50 -0.36
C PHE A 246 16.07 21.37 -0.70
N ASP A 247 15.40 22.49 -0.94
CA ASP A 247 13.99 22.51 -1.36
C ASP A 247 13.78 21.84 -2.72
N ASP A 248 14.64 22.13 -3.70
CA ASP A 248 14.66 21.44 -4.99
C ASP A 248 14.91 19.94 -4.84
N GLY A 249 15.81 19.55 -3.94
CA GLY A 249 16.12 18.16 -3.62
C GLY A 249 14.94 17.39 -3.04
N LYS A 250 14.17 18.01 -2.14
CA LYS A 250 12.93 17.42 -1.60
C LYS A 250 11.92 17.15 -2.70
N LEU A 251 11.70 18.15 -3.55
CA LEU A 251 10.74 18.06 -4.65
C LEU A 251 11.17 17.03 -5.70
N PHE A 252 12.47 16.96 -5.98
CA PHE A 252 13.04 15.94 -6.85
C PHE A 252 12.81 14.53 -6.33
N ASN A 253 13.03 14.29 -5.03
CA ASN A 253 12.83 12.97 -4.42
C ASN A 253 11.35 12.51 -4.51
N ILE A 254 10.40 13.43 -4.32
CA ILE A 254 8.96 13.16 -4.50
C ILE A 254 8.66 12.79 -5.95
N ARG A 255 9.16 13.58 -6.93
CA ARG A 255 8.98 13.31 -8.37
C ARG A 255 9.60 11.98 -8.78
N LEU A 256 10.81 11.69 -8.32
CA LEU A 256 11.50 10.43 -8.59
C LEU A 256 10.72 9.24 -8.03
N SER A 257 10.17 9.36 -6.82
CA SER A 257 9.33 8.33 -6.21
C SER A 257 8.05 8.05 -7.03
N LEU A 258 7.41 9.08 -7.57
CA LEU A 258 6.26 8.92 -8.47
C LEU A 258 6.62 8.21 -9.77
N ILE A 259 7.77 8.54 -10.39
CA ILE A 259 8.26 7.87 -11.59
C ILE A 259 8.52 6.39 -11.30
N LEU A 260 9.19 6.08 -10.19
CA LEU A 260 9.46 4.69 -9.78
C LEU A 260 8.17 3.90 -9.53
N LEU A 261 7.17 4.53 -8.88
CA LEU A 261 5.85 3.91 -8.70
C LEU A 261 5.15 3.65 -10.05
N LEU A 262 5.23 4.58 -10.99
CA LEU A 262 4.66 4.41 -12.34
C LEU A 262 5.35 3.26 -13.10
N CYS A 263 6.68 3.21 -13.06
CA CYS A 263 7.46 2.10 -13.61
C CYS A 263 7.06 0.76 -12.97
N TRP A 264 6.88 0.74 -11.65
CA TRP A 264 6.44 -0.48 -10.95
C TRP A 264 5.04 -0.93 -11.40
N PHE A 265 4.09 -0.02 -11.53
CA PHE A 265 2.73 -0.32 -12.00
C PHE A 265 2.72 -0.85 -13.43
N THR A 266 3.58 -0.34 -14.30
CA THR A 266 3.64 -0.75 -15.71
C THR A 266 4.37 -2.09 -15.91
N VAL A 267 5.46 -2.34 -15.17
CA VAL A 267 6.22 -3.61 -15.27
C VAL A 267 5.38 -4.81 -14.83
N LYS A 268 4.54 -4.65 -13.80
CA LYS A 268 3.76 -5.78 -13.24
C LYS A 268 2.53 -6.17 -14.05
N TRP A 269 2.14 -5.36 -15.05
CA TRP A 269 0.93 -5.59 -15.85
C TRP A 269 1.18 -6.38 -17.14
N ASN A 270 2.45 -6.64 -17.48
CA ASN A 270 2.86 -7.33 -18.71
C ASN A 270 3.12 -8.84 -18.55
N PHE A 271 2.71 -9.46 -17.44
CA PHE A 271 2.80 -10.90 -17.17
C PHE A 271 1.47 -11.45 -16.63
#